data_AF-A0A812WMW6-F1
#
_entry.id   AF-A0A812WMW6-F1
#
_cell.length_a   1.000
_cell.length_b   1.000
_cell.length_c   1.000
_cell.angle_alpha   90.00
_cell.angle_beta   90.00
_cell.angle_gamma   90.00
#
_symmetry.space_group_name_H-M   'P 1'
#
loop_
_entity.id
_entity.type
_entity.pdbx_description
1 polymer ?
#
loop_
_entity_poly.entity_id
_entity_poly.type
_entity_poly.pdbx_seq_one_letter_code
_entity_poly.pdbx_strand_id
1 'polypeptide(L)'
;DETGHDVEYTAHQIHLSSDSWHTLDGHAADAELMILHKPKDQSDMIKGGVILSVMFEHDDSADSPLFEHLGMPKDGPEMEAHSSWPLPHYVDLAQELKAAVSGATYHYEGSVPVPPCTENIKYLVLGKATGRSGSGSF
;
A
#
# COMPACT_ATOMS: atom_id res chain seq x y z
N ASP A 1 -11.07 -17.53 9.34
CA ASP A 1 -12.29 -16.74 9.63
C ASP A 1 -12.53 -16.80 11.14
N GLU A 2 -13.65 -16.29 11.64
CA GLU A 2 -14.02 -16.35 13.07
C GLU A 2 -14.20 -17.79 13.59
N THR A 3 -14.23 -18.79 12.70
CA THR A 3 -14.36 -20.21 13.03
C THR A 3 -13.04 -20.98 12.97
N GLY A 4 -11.93 -20.29 12.68
CA GLY A 4 -10.59 -20.89 12.63
C GLY A 4 -10.20 -21.51 11.29
N HIS A 5 -10.97 -21.29 10.22
CA HIS A 5 -10.60 -21.76 8.88
C HIS A 5 -9.68 -20.79 8.15
N ASP A 6 -8.82 -21.30 7.28
CA ASP A 6 -8.02 -20.47 6.39
C ASP A 6 -8.94 -19.75 5.38
N VAL A 7 -8.63 -18.49 5.10
CA VAL A 7 -9.36 -17.67 4.12
C VAL A 7 -8.37 -17.20 3.07
N GLU A 8 -8.65 -17.48 1.81
CA GLU A 8 -7.88 -16.96 0.68
C GLU A 8 -8.37 -15.56 0.30
N TYR A 9 -7.40 -14.68 0.06
CA TYR A 9 -7.63 -13.29 -0.30
C TYR A 9 -7.00 -12.98 -1.67
N THR A 10 -7.68 -12.15 -2.45
CA THR A 10 -7.18 -11.68 -3.75
C THR A 10 -6.96 -10.18 -3.69
N ALA A 11 -5.78 -9.72 -4.12
CA ALA A 11 -5.49 -8.30 -4.28
C ALA A 11 -6.46 -7.67 -5.27
N HIS A 12 -7.06 -6.55 -4.88
CA HIS A 12 -8.15 -5.91 -5.61
C HIS A 12 -7.79 -4.51 -6.09
N GLN A 13 -7.19 -3.70 -5.22
CA GLN A 13 -6.84 -2.31 -5.50
C GLN A 13 -5.60 -1.89 -4.71
N ILE A 14 -4.87 -0.90 -5.21
CA ILE A 14 -3.80 -0.23 -4.47
C ILE A 14 -4.15 1.25 -4.27
N HIS A 15 -3.75 1.81 -3.14
CA HIS A 15 -3.75 3.24 -2.88
C HIS A 15 -2.36 3.66 -2.44
N LEU A 16 -1.84 4.72 -3.03
CA LEU A 16 -0.60 5.35 -2.61
C LEU A 16 -0.93 6.76 -2.10
N SER A 17 -0.39 7.12 -0.94
CA SER A 17 -0.49 8.47 -0.39
C SER A 17 0.89 9.10 -0.27
N SER A 18 0.92 10.42 -0.50
CA SER A 18 1.92 11.32 0.09
C SER A 18 1.70 11.36 1.60
N ASP A 19 2.76 11.22 2.38
CA ASP A 19 2.75 10.98 3.82
C ASP A 19 2.01 9.68 4.22
N SER A 20 2.50 9.02 5.26
CA SER A 20 1.80 7.86 5.80
C SER A 20 0.58 8.25 6.61
N TRP A 21 -0.47 7.42 6.52
CA TRP A 21 -1.68 7.55 7.32
C TRP A 21 -1.48 6.93 8.69
N HIS A 22 -0.69 5.85 8.73
CA HIS A 22 -0.17 5.31 9.97
C HIS A 22 0.99 6.15 10.50
N THR A 23 1.18 6.09 11.82
CA THR A 23 2.42 6.54 12.45
C THR A 23 3.01 5.40 13.26
N LEU A 24 4.33 5.29 13.27
CA LEU A 24 5.05 4.39 14.16
C LEU A 24 5.83 5.23 15.17
N ASP A 25 5.62 4.96 16.46
CA ASP A 25 6.20 5.73 17.56
C ASP A 25 5.98 7.25 17.43
N GLY A 26 4.81 7.64 16.92
CA GLY A 26 4.42 9.04 16.71
C GLY A 26 5.06 9.72 15.50
N HIS A 27 5.78 8.99 14.64
CA HIS A 27 6.40 9.52 13.42
C HIS A 27 5.67 8.99 12.19
N ALA A 28 5.33 9.90 11.27
CA ALA A 28 4.86 9.56 9.93
C ALA A 28 6.06 9.27 9.03
N ALA A 29 5.88 8.34 8.08
CA ALA A 29 6.79 8.09 6.98
C ALA A 29 6.39 8.96 5.77
N ASP A 30 7.28 9.08 4.78
CA ASP A 30 7.10 9.98 3.63
C ASP A 30 6.03 9.48 2.64
N ALA A 31 5.73 8.19 2.62
CA ALA A 31 4.65 7.63 1.81
C ALA A 31 4.06 6.34 2.42
N GLU A 32 2.86 5.99 1.98
CA GLU A 32 2.24 4.70 2.33
C GLU A 32 1.49 4.09 1.15
N LEU A 33 1.83 2.83 0.83
CA LEU A 33 1.12 1.99 -0.13
C LEU A 33 0.19 1.04 0.63
N MET A 34 -1.11 1.13 0.36
CA MET A 34 -2.13 0.23 0.87
C MET A 34 -2.61 -0.68 -0.25
N ILE A 35 -2.48 -1.99 -0.07
CA ILE A 35 -2.96 -3.03 -0.99
C ILE A 35 -4.21 -3.68 -0.39
N LEU A 36 -5.35 -3.36 -0.97
CA LEU A 36 -6.66 -3.86 -0.55
C LEU A 36 -6.86 -5.24 -1.13
N HIS A 37 -7.13 -6.20 -0.24
CA HIS A 37 -7.46 -7.56 -0.60
C HIS A 37 -8.88 -7.90 -0.15
N LYS A 38 -9.58 -8.65 -0.99
CA LYS A 38 -10.93 -9.14 -0.71
C LYS A 38 -10.95 -10.66 -0.58
N PRO A 39 -11.85 -11.26 0.22
CA PRO A 39 -12.00 -12.71 0.24
C PRO A 39 -12.33 -13.22 -1.18
N LYS A 40 -11.69 -14.32 -1.58
CA LYS A 40 -11.81 -14.89 -2.93
C LYS A 40 -13.25 -15.23 -3.30
N ASP A 41 -14.00 -15.74 -2.33
CA ASP A 41 -15.37 -16.24 -2.52
C ASP A 41 -16.48 -15.20 -2.25
N GLN A 42 -16.12 -13.93 -2.00
CA GLN A 42 -17.11 -12.87 -1.75
C GLN A 42 -17.25 -11.90 -2.94
N SER A 43 -18.51 -11.55 -3.22
CA SER A 43 -18.91 -10.57 -4.24
C SER A 43 -18.86 -9.13 -3.73
N ASP A 44 -19.05 -8.90 -2.43
CA ASP A 44 -18.81 -7.62 -1.80
C ASP A 44 -17.30 -7.31 -1.89
N MET A 45 -16.98 -6.11 -2.37
CA MET A 45 -15.64 -5.81 -2.85
C MET A 45 -14.62 -5.68 -1.71
N ILE A 46 -15.03 -5.35 -0.48
CA ILE A 46 -14.08 -5.09 0.62
C ILE A 46 -14.53 -5.63 1.99
N LYS A 47 -15.79 -6.05 2.18
CA LYS A 47 -16.27 -6.55 3.49
C LYS A 47 -15.46 -7.77 3.96
N GLY A 48 -14.93 -7.70 5.19
CA GLY A 48 -14.06 -8.74 5.75
C GLY A 48 -12.70 -8.86 5.05
N GLY A 49 -12.32 -7.83 4.30
CA GLY A 49 -11.06 -7.74 3.57
C GLY A 49 -9.84 -7.56 4.47
N VAL A 50 -8.67 -7.57 3.82
CA VAL A 50 -7.36 -7.36 4.42
C VAL A 50 -6.69 -6.21 3.70
N ILE A 51 -6.10 -5.26 4.43
CA ILE A 51 -5.23 -4.23 3.87
C ILE A 51 -3.80 -4.53 4.29
N LEU A 52 -2.93 -4.72 3.29
CA LEU A 52 -1.49 -4.71 3.47
C LEU A 52 -1.01 -3.27 3.32
N SER A 53 -0.57 -2.65 4.42
CA SER A 53 -0.05 -1.29 4.45
C SER A 53 1.47 -1.34 4.51
N VAL A 54 2.13 -0.61 3.62
CA VAL A 54 3.60 -0.54 3.53
C VAL A 54 4.02 0.91 3.56
N MET A 55 4.83 1.28 4.57
CA MET A 55 5.37 2.62 4.72
C MET A 55 6.74 2.74 4.04
N PHE A 56 6.97 3.88 3.40
CA PHE A 56 8.21 4.21 2.71
C PHE A 56 8.85 5.44 3.35
N GLU A 57 10.14 5.31 3.66
CA GLU A 57 10.98 6.43 4.07
C GLU A 57 11.77 6.92 2.85
N HIS A 58 11.97 8.23 2.78
CA HIS A 58 12.83 8.87 1.81
C HIS A 58 14.27 8.44 2.05
N ASP A 59 14.95 8.12 0.95
CA ASP A 59 16.37 7.80 0.94
C ASP A 59 17.05 8.67 -0.12
N ASP A 60 17.92 9.58 0.33
CA ASP A 60 18.68 10.47 -0.55
C ASP A 60 19.67 9.72 -1.46
N SER A 61 19.95 8.44 -1.19
CA SER A 61 21.02 7.69 -1.85
C SER A 61 20.60 6.96 -3.13
N ALA A 62 19.32 6.68 -3.34
CA ALA A 62 18.85 5.93 -4.52
C ALA A 62 17.35 6.09 -4.82
N ASP A 63 16.99 6.07 -6.11
CA ASP A 63 15.61 5.94 -6.60
C ASP A 63 14.95 4.63 -6.16
N SER A 64 13.65 4.65 -5.83
CA SER A 64 12.86 3.44 -5.57
C SER A 64 12.55 2.71 -6.88
N PRO A 65 13.02 1.46 -7.05
CA PRO A 65 12.65 0.65 -8.21
C PRO A 65 11.14 0.46 -8.33
N LEU A 66 10.43 0.34 -7.20
CA LEU A 66 8.97 0.20 -7.18
C LEU A 66 8.28 1.41 -7.82
N PHE A 67 8.64 2.64 -7.44
CA PHE A 67 7.97 3.83 -7.99
C PHE A 67 8.29 4.04 -9.47
N GLU A 68 9.51 3.71 -9.89
CA GLU A 68 9.86 3.69 -11.32
C GLU A 68 9.05 2.64 -12.09
N HIS A 69 8.91 1.42 -11.55
CA HIS A 69 8.11 0.35 -12.15
C HIS A 69 6.61 0.69 -12.19
N LEU A 70 6.11 1.45 -11.21
CA LEU A 70 4.77 2.02 -11.23
C LEU A 70 4.61 3.17 -12.24
N GLY A 71 5.68 3.55 -12.94
CA GLY A 71 5.68 4.62 -13.93
C GLY A 71 5.47 6.00 -13.32
N MET A 72 5.81 6.18 -12.04
CA MET A 72 5.64 7.48 -11.39
C MET A 72 6.62 8.51 -12.00
N PRO A 73 6.12 9.69 -12.40
CA PRO A 73 6.98 10.76 -12.90
C PRO A 73 7.95 11.23 -11.81
N LYS A 74 9.21 11.51 -12.20
CA LYS A 74 10.29 11.88 -11.28
C LYS A 74 10.08 13.22 -10.58
N ASP A 75 9.33 14.12 -11.21
CA ASP A 75 9.01 15.45 -10.67
C ASP A 75 7.67 15.45 -9.91
N GLY A 76 7.14 14.27 -9.60
CA GLY A 76 5.77 14.11 -9.10
C GLY A 76 4.74 14.23 -10.22
N PRO A 77 3.51 13.75 -9.99
CA PRO A 77 2.45 13.87 -10.98
C PRO A 77 2.03 15.33 -11.14
N GLU A 78 2.38 15.98 -12.26
CA GLU A 78 1.73 17.21 -12.73
C GLU A 78 0.34 16.87 -13.31
N MET A 79 -0.46 16.14 -12.54
CA MET A 79 -1.66 15.46 -13.04
C MET A 79 -2.93 16.12 -12.49
N GLU A 80 -3.80 16.52 -13.39
CA GLU A 80 -5.20 16.80 -13.09
C GLU A 80 -5.81 15.60 -12.34
N ALA A 81 -6.74 15.86 -11.43
CA ALA A 81 -7.47 14.82 -10.71
C ALA A 81 -8.02 13.75 -11.69
N HIS A 82 -7.85 12.47 -11.36
CA HIS A 82 -8.31 11.30 -12.13
C HIS A 82 -7.55 10.96 -13.42
N SER A 83 -6.31 11.41 -13.57
CA SER A 83 -5.47 11.01 -14.69
C SER A 83 -5.02 9.54 -14.57
N SER A 84 -4.89 8.83 -15.70
CA SER A 84 -4.37 7.46 -15.76
C SER A 84 -3.19 7.38 -16.72
N TRP A 85 -2.24 6.49 -16.45
CA TRP A 85 -1.09 6.24 -17.30
C TRP A 85 -0.86 4.73 -17.46
N PRO A 86 -0.31 4.29 -18.61
CA PRO A 86 0.06 2.89 -18.77
C PRO A 86 1.24 2.57 -17.86
N LEU A 87 1.18 1.40 -17.21
CA LEU A 87 2.37 0.82 -16.61
C LEU A 87 3.34 0.42 -17.73
N PRO A 88 4.62 0.80 -17.64
CA PRO A 88 5.58 0.47 -18.68
C PRO A 88 5.85 -1.04 -18.78
N HIS A 89 5.69 -1.76 -17.66
CA HIS A 89 5.99 -3.18 -17.51
C HIS A 89 5.02 -3.86 -16.53
N TYR A 90 5.04 -5.20 -16.48
CA TYR A 90 4.41 -5.95 -15.39
C TYR A 90 5.15 -5.68 -14.08
N VAL A 91 4.42 -5.36 -13.01
CA VAL A 91 4.97 -5.10 -11.68
C VAL A 91 4.63 -6.28 -10.76
N ASP A 92 5.66 -7.00 -10.32
CA ASP A 92 5.51 -8.07 -9.33
C ASP A 92 5.61 -7.49 -7.92
N LEU A 93 4.48 -7.02 -7.37
CA LEU A 93 4.44 -6.41 -6.04
C LEU A 93 4.93 -7.35 -4.93
N ALA A 94 4.80 -8.67 -5.09
CA ALA A 94 5.26 -9.61 -4.08
C ALA A 94 6.79 -9.64 -4.00
N GLN A 95 7.46 -9.54 -5.16
CA GLN A 95 8.90 -9.43 -5.23
C GLN A 95 9.40 -8.07 -4.76
N GLU A 96 8.75 -6.97 -5.17
CA GLU A 96 9.13 -5.60 -4.79
C GLU A 96 9.03 -5.39 -3.26
N LEU A 97 8.00 -5.96 -2.62
CA LEU A 97 7.70 -5.75 -1.20
C LEU A 97 8.25 -6.85 -0.29
N LYS A 98 9.05 -7.78 -0.83
CA LYS A 98 9.54 -8.97 -0.10
C LYS A 98 10.26 -8.61 1.21
N ALA A 99 11.05 -7.54 1.20
CA ALA A 99 11.77 -7.08 2.39
C ALA A 99 10.80 -6.59 3.48
N ALA A 100 9.80 -5.79 3.12
CA ALA A 100 8.78 -5.30 4.04
C ALA A 100 7.95 -6.44 4.65
N VAL A 101 7.55 -7.40 3.82
CA VAL A 101 6.77 -8.58 4.24
C VAL A 101 7.55 -9.49 5.20
N SER A 102 8.88 -9.50 5.10
CA SER A 102 9.74 -10.30 5.99
C SER A 102 10.07 -9.59 7.31
N GLY A 103 9.63 -8.34 7.47
CA GLY A 103 9.92 -7.50 8.63
C GLY A 103 8.92 -7.67 9.79
N ALA A 104 8.92 -6.66 10.67
CA ALA A 104 7.91 -6.57 11.73
C ALA A 104 6.54 -6.21 11.12
N THR A 105 5.47 -6.79 11.68
CA THR A 105 4.10 -6.53 11.23
C THR A 105 3.20 -6.21 12.41
N TYR A 106 2.41 -5.15 12.29
CA TYR A 106 1.41 -4.74 13.27
C TYR A 106 0.00 -5.00 12.74
N HIS A 107 -0.85 -5.56 13.59
CA HIS A 107 -2.15 -6.06 13.19
C HIS A 107 -3.23 -5.37 14.02
N TYR A 108 -4.27 -4.86 13.37
CA TYR A 108 -5.45 -4.33 14.03
C TYR A 108 -6.68 -4.44 13.12
N GLU A 109 -7.87 -4.25 13.68
CA GLU A 109 -9.10 -4.13 12.92
C GLU A 109 -9.53 -2.67 12.84
N GLY A 110 -9.85 -2.21 11.63
CA GLY A 110 -10.20 -0.83 11.35
C GLY A 110 -11.17 -0.68 10.19
N SER A 111 -11.11 0.47 9.53
CA SER A 111 -11.92 0.80 8.36
C SER A 111 -11.06 1.06 7.14
N VAL A 112 -11.63 0.91 5.94
CA VAL A 112 -11.02 1.45 4.71
C VAL A 112 -10.83 2.95 4.92
N PRO A 113 -9.67 3.52 4.61
CA PRO A 113 -9.42 4.88 5.06
C PRO A 113 -9.81 5.92 3.98
N VAL A 114 -10.36 5.45 2.85
CA VAL A 114 -11.07 6.22 1.83
C VAL A 114 -12.57 5.87 1.83
N PRO A 115 -13.46 6.78 1.40
CA PRO A 115 -14.88 6.48 1.23
C PRO A 115 -15.12 5.19 0.41
N PRO A 116 -16.06 4.32 0.81
CA PRO A 116 -17.13 4.53 1.78
C PRO A 116 -16.76 4.24 3.25
N CYS A 117 -15.47 4.14 3.58
CA CYS A 117 -15.00 3.92 4.95
C CYS A 117 -15.50 2.61 5.58
N THR A 118 -15.60 1.54 4.79
CA THR A 118 -16.10 0.23 5.22
C THR A 118 -15.33 -0.28 6.44
N GLU A 119 -16.04 -0.59 7.52
CA GLU A 119 -15.48 -1.15 8.76
C GLU A 119 -15.19 -2.67 8.66
N ASN A 120 -14.58 -3.22 9.71
CA ASN A 120 -14.22 -4.64 9.86
C ASN A 120 -13.17 -5.09 8.85
N ILE A 121 -12.16 -4.25 8.65
CA ILE A 121 -11.01 -4.51 7.79
C ILE A 121 -9.82 -4.90 8.65
N LYS A 122 -9.18 -6.00 8.30
CA LYS A 122 -7.94 -6.44 8.96
C LYS A 122 -6.77 -5.71 8.35
N TYR A 123 -6.06 -4.93 9.14
CA TYR A 123 -4.83 -4.29 8.73
C TYR A 123 -3.62 -5.17 9.06
N LEU A 124 -2.72 -5.24 8.10
CA LEU A 124 -1.35 -5.72 8.25
C LEU A 124 -0.43 -4.55 7.90
N VAL A 125 -0.02 -3.80 8.92
CA VAL A 125 0.90 -2.66 8.76
C VAL A 125 2.31 -3.21 8.83
N LEU A 126 2.98 -3.25 7.68
CA LEU A 126 4.36 -3.71 7.56
C LEU A 126 5.31 -2.62 8.05
N GLY A 127 6.38 -3.05 8.70
CA GLY A 127 7.51 -2.20 9.07
C GLY A 127 8.19 -1.57 7.86
N LYS A 128 9.09 -0.62 8.14
CA LYS A 128 9.68 0.31 7.16
C LYS A 128 10.25 -0.39 5.91
N ALA A 129 9.77 0.00 4.74
CA ALA A 129 10.42 -0.23 3.46
C ALA A 129 11.25 1.02 3.07
N THR A 130 12.43 0.84 2.48
CA THR A 130 13.30 1.94 2.01
C THR A 130 13.04 2.21 0.52
N GLY A 131 12.84 3.47 0.10
CA GLY A 131 12.85 3.85 -1.32
C GLY A 131 12.39 5.30 -1.64
N ARG A 132 13.06 5.98 -2.58
CA ARG A 132 12.78 7.34 -3.07
C ARG A 132 11.72 7.42 -4.18
N SER A 133 10.73 8.31 -4.05
CA SER A 133 10.08 8.99 -5.20
C SER A 133 10.91 10.25 -5.50
N GLY A 134 11.07 10.63 -6.78
CA GLY A 134 11.98 11.70 -7.20
C GLY A 134 11.77 13.07 -6.51
N SER A 135 12.63 14.06 -6.79
CA SER A 135 12.87 15.28 -5.99
C SER A 135 11.69 16.26 -5.79
N GLY A 136 10.46 15.91 -6.14
CA GLY A 136 9.26 16.61 -5.71
C GLY A 136 8.69 15.94 -4.47
N SER A 137 8.33 16.74 -3.45
CA SER A 137 7.33 16.30 -2.47
C SER A 137 6.16 15.65 -3.23
N PHE A 138 5.72 14.48 -2.76
CA PHE A 138 4.57 13.78 -3.34
C PHE A 138 3.34 14.70 -3.49
#